data_AF-A0A3S5ABX8-F1
#
_entry.id   AF-A0A3S5ABX8-F1
#
_cell.length_a   1.000
_cell.length_b   1.000
_cell.length_c   1.000
_cell.angle_alpha   90.00
_cell.angle_beta   90.00
_cell.angle_gamma   90.00
#
_symmetry.space_group_name_H-M   'P 1'
#
loop_
_entity.id
_entity.type
_entity.pdbx_description
1 polymer ?
#
loop_
_entity_poly.entity_id
_entity_poly.type
_entity_poly.pdbx_seq_one_letter_code
_entity_poly.pdbx_strand_id
1 'polypeptide(L)'
;MMISQGSRSGLNLSDGLQYIFAHVGQLTGMYRYKYKLMRQIRMCKDLKHLIYYRFNTGPVGKGPGVGFWAPGWRVWLFFMRGITPLLENWLGNLLSRQFEGRHSKGVTKTVTKQRVESHYDLELRAAVMHDILDMMPEGIKQNKARIILQHLSEAWRCWKANIPWKVPSMPIPIENMILRYVKAKADWWTNTAHYNRERIRRGATVDKTVCKKNLGRLTRLYLKSEQERQHNYLKDGPYVTAEEAVAIYTTTVHWLEGRRFSPIPFPPLSYKHDTKLLILALERLRESYSVKNRLNQSQREELGLIEQAYDNPHEALSRIKRHLLTQRAFKEVGIEFMDLYSHLIPVYDVEPLEKITDAYLDQYLWYEADKRRLFPPWIKPADIEPPPLLVYKWCQGINNLESVWDTNEGECNVLLETKFEKVYEKIDLTLLNRLLRLIVDHNIADYMTAKNNVLINYKDMNHTNSYGIIRGLQFASFITQYYGLVLDLLVLGLERAAEMAGPPQMPNDFLQYQ
;
A
#
# COMPACT_ATOMS: atom_id res chain seq x y z
N MET A 1 54.74 -29.39 -26.75
CA MET A 1 54.36 -30.80 -26.92
C MET A 1 54.00 -31.14 -28.37
N MET A 2 52.92 -30.62 -28.98
CA MET A 2 52.58 -30.99 -30.37
C MET A 2 53.59 -30.53 -31.45
N ILE A 3 54.21 -29.35 -31.31
CA ILE A 3 55.25 -28.88 -32.26
C ILE A 3 56.60 -29.55 -32.03
N SER A 4 56.98 -29.72 -30.76
CA SER A 4 58.19 -30.47 -30.39
C SER A 4 58.12 -31.94 -30.80
N GLN A 5 56.91 -32.45 -31.08
CA GLN A 5 56.63 -33.78 -31.63
C GLN A 5 56.38 -33.76 -33.16
N GLY A 6 56.57 -32.62 -33.85
CA GLY A 6 56.48 -32.50 -35.31
C GLY A 6 55.07 -32.57 -35.91
N SER A 7 54.01 -32.60 -35.12
CA SER A 7 52.64 -32.89 -35.58
C SER A 7 51.84 -31.69 -36.10
N ARG A 8 52.35 -30.45 -35.97
CA ARG A 8 51.69 -29.22 -36.47
C ARG A 8 52.69 -28.17 -36.94
N SER A 9 52.32 -27.38 -37.95
CA SER A 9 53.14 -26.27 -38.48
C SER A 9 53.22 -25.07 -37.52
N GLY A 10 54.27 -24.25 -37.64
CA GLY A 10 54.47 -23.04 -36.82
C GLY A 10 53.38 -21.96 -36.99
N LEU A 11 52.73 -21.92 -38.16
CA LEU A 11 51.59 -21.03 -38.42
C LEU A 11 50.35 -21.46 -37.64
N ASN A 12 50.07 -22.77 -37.58
CA ASN A 12 48.97 -23.33 -36.80
C ASN A 12 49.15 -23.09 -35.29
N LEU A 13 50.38 -23.04 -34.80
CA LEU A 13 50.65 -22.62 -33.43
C LEU A 13 50.29 -21.16 -33.21
N SER A 14 50.73 -20.27 -34.09
CA SER A 14 50.53 -18.84 -33.92
C SER A 14 49.05 -18.47 -33.93
N ASP A 15 48.27 -19.07 -34.82
CA ASP A 15 46.81 -18.95 -34.85
C ASP A 15 46.16 -19.57 -33.60
N GLY A 16 46.65 -20.74 -33.15
CA GLY A 16 46.20 -21.37 -31.90
C GLY A 16 46.45 -20.52 -30.66
N LEU A 17 47.61 -19.88 -30.54
CA LEU A 17 47.93 -18.95 -29.44
C LEU A 17 47.03 -17.71 -29.49
N GLN A 18 46.81 -17.15 -30.68
CA GLN A 18 45.88 -16.02 -30.84
C GLN A 18 44.47 -16.43 -30.42
N TYR A 19 44.02 -17.62 -30.82
CA TYR A 19 42.74 -18.16 -30.42
C TYR A 19 42.63 -18.34 -28.92
N ILE A 20 43.65 -18.93 -28.26
CA ILE A 20 43.69 -19.12 -26.82
C ILE A 20 43.54 -17.78 -26.10
N PHE A 21 44.39 -16.79 -26.40
CA PHE A 21 44.38 -15.50 -25.71
C PHE A 21 43.14 -14.66 -26.02
N ALA A 22 42.54 -14.80 -27.21
CA ALA A 22 41.29 -14.14 -27.54
C ALA A 22 40.04 -14.81 -26.95
N HIS A 23 40.10 -16.10 -26.62
CA HIS A 23 38.95 -16.91 -26.17
C HIS A 23 39.13 -17.55 -24.79
N VAL A 24 40.01 -17.02 -23.94
CA VAL A 24 40.21 -17.52 -22.55
C VAL A 24 38.90 -17.67 -21.78
N GLY A 25 37.93 -16.77 -21.96
CA GLY A 25 36.61 -16.87 -21.35
C GLY A 25 35.87 -18.17 -21.73
N GLN A 26 35.90 -18.54 -23.01
CA GLN A 26 35.26 -19.75 -23.51
C GLN A 26 36.03 -21.02 -23.11
N LEU A 27 37.36 -20.95 -23.11
CA LEU A 27 38.23 -22.10 -22.89
C LEU A 27 38.42 -22.47 -21.41
N THR A 28 38.34 -21.51 -20.49
CA THR A 28 38.69 -21.73 -19.07
C THR A 28 37.52 -21.55 -18.09
N GLY A 29 36.61 -20.63 -18.35
CA GLY A 29 35.55 -20.28 -17.38
C GLY A 29 36.02 -19.49 -16.15
N MET A 30 37.24 -18.94 -16.13
CA MET A 30 37.80 -18.21 -14.97
C MET A 30 36.94 -17.03 -14.48
N TYR A 31 36.12 -16.43 -15.35
CA TYR A 31 35.21 -15.33 -15.00
C TYR A 31 34.16 -15.73 -13.94
N ARG A 32 33.89 -17.03 -13.77
CA ARG A 32 32.96 -17.54 -12.74
C ARG A 32 33.48 -17.30 -11.33
N TYR A 33 34.80 -17.41 -11.14
CA TYR A 33 35.45 -17.25 -9.83
C TYR A 33 35.92 -15.81 -9.59
N LYS A 34 36.20 -15.05 -10.65
CA LYS A 34 36.52 -13.62 -10.56
C LYS A 34 35.93 -12.85 -11.73
N TYR A 35 34.73 -12.31 -11.53
CA TYR A 35 33.98 -11.63 -12.61
C TYR A 35 34.68 -10.38 -13.19
N LYS A 36 35.54 -9.71 -12.41
CA LYS A 36 36.33 -8.56 -12.89
C LYS A 36 37.23 -8.91 -14.11
N LEU A 37 37.52 -10.19 -14.33
CA LEU A 37 38.21 -10.71 -15.52
C LEU A 37 37.49 -10.38 -16.83
N MET A 38 36.18 -10.11 -16.80
CA MET A 38 35.42 -9.65 -17.97
C MET A 38 36.01 -8.39 -18.59
N ARG A 39 36.78 -7.58 -17.84
CA ARG A 39 37.55 -6.46 -18.40
C ARG A 39 38.59 -6.93 -19.42
N GLN A 40 39.41 -7.92 -19.06
CA GLN A 40 40.45 -8.48 -19.94
C GLN A 40 39.84 -9.24 -21.12
N ILE A 41 38.78 -10.01 -20.88
CA ILE A 41 38.09 -10.75 -21.95
C ILE A 41 37.52 -9.79 -23.01
N ARG A 42 36.89 -8.67 -22.59
CA ARG A 42 36.41 -7.64 -23.53
C ARG A 42 37.57 -7.01 -24.30
N MET A 43 38.63 -6.60 -23.61
CA MET A 43 39.83 -6.02 -24.25
C MET A 43 40.48 -6.96 -25.28
N CYS A 44 40.58 -8.26 -25.00
CA CYS A 44 41.11 -9.23 -25.97
C CYS A 44 40.18 -9.42 -27.18
N LYS A 45 38.85 -9.31 -27.00
CA LYS A 45 37.91 -9.30 -28.13
C LYS A 45 38.06 -8.03 -28.97
N ASP A 46 38.19 -6.86 -28.34
CA ASP A 46 38.41 -5.59 -29.03
C ASP A 46 39.71 -5.63 -29.85
N LEU A 47 40.80 -6.14 -29.25
CA LEU A 47 42.06 -6.37 -29.95
C LEU A 47 41.90 -7.36 -31.09
N LYS A 48 41.16 -8.47 -30.91
CA LYS A 48 40.86 -9.41 -32.00
C LYS A 48 40.17 -8.70 -33.16
N HIS A 49 39.15 -7.87 -32.90
CA HIS A 49 38.44 -7.13 -33.94
C HIS A 49 39.36 -6.15 -34.68
N LEU A 50 40.15 -5.37 -33.95
CA LEU A 50 41.12 -4.42 -34.51
C LEU A 50 42.13 -5.12 -35.42
N ILE A 51 42.74 -6.20 -34.92
CA ILE A 51 43.76 -6.98 -35.64
C ILE A 51 43.14 -7.61 -36.88
N TYR A 52 41.99 -8.28 -36.74
CA TYR A 52 41.40 -9.05 -37.83
C TYR A 52 40.88 -8.16 -38.96
N TYR A 53 40.36 -6.97 -38.64
CA TYR A 53 39.93 -6.00 -39.65
C TYR A 53 41.12 -5.53 -40.51
N ARG A 54 42.25 -5.21 -39.88
CA ARG A 54 43.47 -4.78 -40.59
C ARG A 54 44.16 -5.93 -41.32
N PHE A 55 44.15 -7.13 -40.74
CA PHE A 55 44.86 -8.31 -41.25
C PHE A 55 44.12 -8.96 -42.42
N ASN A 56 42.79 -9.05 -42.37
CA ASN A 56 41.96 -9.66 -43.43
C ASN A 56 41.55 -8.63 -44.48
N THR A 57 42.50 -7.80 -44.94
CA THR A 57 42.30 -6.80 -46.02
C THR A 57 43.02 -7.26 -47.29
N GLY A 58 42.43 -7.03 -48.47
CA GLY A 58 43.03 -7.38 -49.76
C GLY A 58 42.77 -8.85 -50.15
N PRO A 59 43.79 -9.60 -50.61
CA PRO A 59 43.62 -11.02 -51.02
C PRO A 59 43.33 -11.99 -49.87
N VAL A 60 43.51 -11.56 -48.61
CA VAL A 60 43.34 -12.41 -47.42
C VAL A 60 41.85 -12.43 -47.02
N GLY A 61 41.22 -13.60 -47.17
CA GLY A 61 39.81 -13.80 -46.83
C GLY A 61 39.51 -13.87 -45.32
N LYS A 62 38.22 -13.97 -44.98
CA LYS A 62 37.76 -14.22 -43.61
C LYS A 62 37.91 -15.70 -43.28
N GLY A 63 38.91 -16.06 -42.47
CA GLY A 63 39.14 -17.44 -42.05
C GLY A 63 40.12 -17.55 -40.87
N PRO A 64 40.34 -18.77 -40.35
CA PRO A 64 41.45 -19.05 -39.43
C PRO A 64 42.79 -18.82 -40.14
N GLY A 65 43.84 -18.47 -39.38
CA GLY A 65 45.17 -18.16 -39.93
C GLY A 65 45.76 -16.81 -39.47
N VAL A 66 45.17 -16.17 -38.45
CA VAL A 66 45.64 -14.88 -37.93
C VAL A 66 46.50 -15.12 -36.69
N GLY A 67 47.82 -15.19 -36.88
CA GLY A 67 48.78 -15.53 -35.83
C GLY A 67 49.28 -14.37 -34.96
N PHE A 68 48.60 -13.21 -34.91
CA PHE A 68 49.10 -12.02 -34.21
C PHE A 68 48.67 -11.97 -32.73
N TRP A 69 49.29 -12.84 -31.92
CA TRP A 69 48.89 -13.11 -30.53
C TRP A 69 49.51 -12.20 -29.46
N ALA A 70 50.53 -11.42 -29.80
CA ALA A 70 51.27 -10.59 -28.85
C ALA A 70 50.40 -9.59 -28.05
N PRO A 71 49.41 -8.89 -28.65
CA PRO A 71 48.55 -7.98 -27.88
C PRO A 71 47.70 -8.72 -26.85
N GLY A 72 47.10 -9.86 -27.22
CA GLY A 72 46.32 -10.68 -26.29
C GLY A 72 47.18 -11.24 -25.16
N TRP A 73 48.36 -11.75 -25.48
CA TRP A 73 49.32 -12.25 -24.49
C TRP A 73 49.72 -11.19 -23.45
N ARG A 74 50.01 -9.96 -23.88
CA ARG A 74 50.35 -8.85 -22.96
C ARG A 74 49.21 -8.56 -21.98
N VAL A 75 47.95 -8.58 -22.44
CA VAL A 75 46.78 -8.39 -21.56
C VAL A 75 46.74 -9.45 -20.47
N TRP A 76 47.03 -10.70 -20.81
CA TRP A 76 47.04 -11.80 -19.84
C TRP A 76 48.25 -11.78 -18.91
N LEU A 77 49.42 -11.33 -19.37
CA LEU A 77 50.57 -11.09 -18.49
C LEU A 77 50.30 -10.00 -17.46
N PHE A 78 49.72 -8.87 -17.87
CA PHE A 78 49.35 -7.81 -16.92
C PHE A 78 48.25 -8.23 -15.95
N PHE A 79 47.34 -9.10 -16.40
CA PHE A 79 46.40 -9.75 -15.49
C PHE A 79 47.14 -10.60 -14.44
N MET A 80 48.08 -11.45 -14.87
CA MET A 80 48.86 -12.28 -13.95
C MET A 80 49.63 -11.43 -12.94
N ARG A 81 50.28 -10.34 -13.38
CA ARG A 81 50.96 -9.39 -12.48
C ARG A 81 50.06 -8.89 -11.35
N GLY A 82 48.80 -8.57 -11.63
CA GLY A 82 47.85 -8.06 -10.64
C GLY A 82 47.16 -9.14 -9.80
N ILE A 83 47.08 -10.38 -10.30
CA ILE A 83 46.40 -11.49 -9.61
C ILE A 83 47.32 -12.27 -8.69
N THR A 84 48.62 -12.33 -8.97
CA THR A 84 49.62 -13.05 -8.18
C THR A 84 49.55 -12.72 -6.68
N PRO A 85 49.66 -11.45 -6.22
CA PRO A 85 49.62 -11.16 -4.78
C PRO A 85 48.27 -11.51 -4.13
N LEU A 86 47.18 -11.46 -4.89
CA LEU A 86 45.85 -11.83 -4.39
C LEU A 86 45.73 -13.34 -4.20
N LEU A 87 46.26 -14.12 -5.15
CA LEU A 87 46.27 -15.58 -5.06
C LEU A 87 47.24 -16.07 -3.99
N GLU A 88 48.41 -15.46 -3.84
CA GLU A 88 49.34 -15.76 -2.75
C GLU A 88 48.66 -15.60 -1.39
N ASN A 89 47.96 -14.47 -1.17
CA ASN A 89 47.22 -14.26 0.07
C ASN A 89 46.07 -15.27 0.25
N TRP A 90 45.28 -15.54 -0.78
CA TRP A 90 44.15 -16.47 -0.69
C TRP A 90 44.60 -17.92 -0.47
N LEU A 91 45.62 -18.36 -1.19
CA LEU A 91 46.20 -19.70 -1.04
C LEU A 91 46.94 -19.81 0.30
N GLY A 92 47.67 -18.78 0.73
CA GLY A 92 48.29 -18.73 2.05
C GLY A 92 47.26 -18.92 3.16
N ASN A 93 46.18 -18.13 3.17
CA ASN A 93 45.09 -18.29 4.13
C ASN A 93 44.40 -19.67 4.05
N LEU A 94 44.26 -20.22 2.85
CA LEU A 94 43.68 -21.56 2.65
C LEU A 94 44.57 -22.64 3.27
N LEU A 95 45.88 -22.58 3.02
CA LEU A 95 46.87 -23.51 3.53
C LEU A 95 47.01 -23.38 5.06
N SER A 96 47.16 -22.17 5.60
CA SER A 96 47.19 -21.95 7.05
C SER A 96 45.93 -22.51 7.72
N ARG A 97 44.73 -22.26 7.16
CA ARG A 97 43.50 -22.83 7.70
C ARG A 97 43.44 -24.36 7.61
N GLN A 98 44.07 -24.96 6.60
CA GLN A 98 44.11 -26.40 6.41
C GLN A 98 45.05 -27.08 7.42
N PHE A 99 46.20 -26.47 7.71
CA PHE A 99 47.22 -27.04 8.58
C PHE A 99 47.07 -26.64 10.04
N GLU A 100 46.74 -25.38 10.33
CA GLU A 100 46.61 -24.84 11.69
C GLU A 100 45.17 -24.91 12.22
N GLY A 101 44.21 -25.22 11.36
CA GLY A 101 42.79 -25.26 11.68
C GLY A 101 42.14 -23.87 11.74
N ARG A 102 40.83 -23.83 12.06
CA ARG A 102 40.07 -22.57 12.16
C ARG A 102 39.93 -22.12 13.61
N HIS A 103 40.37 -20.91 13.92
CA HIS A 103 40.09 -20.28 15.21
C HIS A 103 38.59 -19.93 15.35
N SER A 104 37.88 -20.60 16.25
CA SER A 104 36.42 -20.50 16.40
C SER A 104 35.94 -19.17 17.00
N LYS A 105 36.77 -18.50 17.81
CA LYS A 105 36.46 -17.22 18.49
C LYS A 105 37.54 -16.14 18.33
N GLY A 106 38.50 -16.33 17.42
CA GLY A 106 39.64 -15.42 17.28
C GLY A 106 39.31 -14.06 16.66
N VAL A 107 38.19 -13.94 15.93
CA VAL A 107 37.77 -12.70 15.25
C VAL A 107 36.39 -12.27 15.72
N THR A 108 36.31 -11.07 16.28
CA THR A 108 35.05 -10.40 16.61
C THR A 108 34.23 -10.16 15.35
N LYS A 109 33.03 -10.72 15.29
CA LYS A 109 32.16 -10.59 14.11
C LYS A 109 31.59 -9.17 14.03
N THR A 110 31.82 -8.50 12.92
CA THR A 110 31.20 -7.18 12.63
C THR A 110 29.68 -7.30 12.53
N VAL A 111 28.97 -6.27 12.99
CA VAL A 111 27.51 -6.18 12.88
C VAL A 111 27.13 -5.79 11.45
N THR A 112 26.75 -6.79 10.64
CA THR A 112 26.24 -6.58 9.29
C THR A 112 24.73 -6.38 9.30
N LYS A 113 24.14 -5.95 8.16
CA LYS A 113 22.70 -5.68 7.98
C LYS A 113 21.75 -6.70 8.61
N GLN A 114 22.08 -7.99 8.54
CA GLN A 114 21.25 -9.08 9.09
C GLN A 114 21.16 -9.08 10.62
N ARG A 115 22.14 -8.50 11.32
CA ARG A 115 22.28 -8.56 12.79
C ARG A 115 21.98 -7.25 13.49
N VAL A 116 21.64 -6.18 12.75
CA VAL A 116 21.42 -4.84 13.33
C VAL A 116 20.30 -4.88 14.37
N GLU A 117 19.13 -5.45 14.04
CA GLU A 117 17.99 -5.51 14.98
C GLU A 117 18.31 -6.39 16.21
N SER A 118 18.93 -7.55 16.00
CA SER A 118 19.28 -8.46 17.10
C SER A 118 20.37 -7.90 18.02
N HIS A 119 21.32 -7.16 17.46
CA HIS A 119 22.38 -6.53 18.23
C HIS A 119 21.86 -5.34 19.04
N TYR A 120 20.97 -4.52 18.46
CA TYR A 120 20.27 -3.47 19.19
C TYR A 120 19.51 -4.02 20.41
N ASP A 121 18.77 -5.12 20.24
CA ASP A 121 18.07 -5.77 21.34
C ASP A 121 19.03 -6.33 22.40
N LEU A 122 20.22 -6.79 22.01
CA LEU A 122 21.25 -7.28 22.93
C LEU A 122 21.83 -6.14 23.77
N GLU A 123 22.20 -5.03 23.14
CA GLU A 123 22.74 -3.84 23.82
C GLU A 123 21.70 -3.20 24.74
N LEU A 124 20.44 -3.09 24.29
CA LEU A 124 19.33 -2.58 25.10
C LEU A 124 19.14 -3.42 26.37
N ARG A 125 19.18 -4.75 26.25
CA ARG A 125 19.05 -5.64 27.42
C ARG A 125 20.23 -5.52 28.36
N ALA A 126 21.45 -5.34 27.85
CA ALA A 126 22.64 -5.13 28.66
C ALA A 126 22.55 -3.79 29.42
N ALA A 127 22.18 -2.69 28.75
CA ALA A 127 22.00 -1.38 29.37
C ALA A 127 20.95 -1.41 30.49
N VAL A 128 19.78 -2.02 30.23
CA VAL A 128 18.74 -2.21 31.26
C VAL A 128 19.24 -3.06 32.42
N MET A 129 20.07 -4.08 32.16
CA MET A 129 20.63 -4.91 33.23
C MET A 129 21.56 -4.12 34.15
N HIS A 130 22.37 -3.22 33.59
CA HIS A 130 23.22 -2.32 34.37
C HIS A 130 22.38 -1.39 35.25
N ASP A 131 21.38 -0.70 34.67
CA ASP A 131 20.50 0.19 35.44
C ASP A 131 19.73 -0.54 36.54
N ILE A 132 19.28 -1.78 36.30
CA ILE A 132 18.63 -2.60 37.34
C ILE A 132 19.58 -2.87 38.51
N LEU A 133 20.85 -3.23 38.23
CA LEU A 133 21.82 -3.56 39.27
C LEU A 133 22.18 -2.34 40.13
N ASP A 134 22.20 -1.15 39.53
CA ASP A 134 22.52 0.11 40.21
C ASP A 134 21.34 0.63 41.06
N MET A 135 20.10 0.38 40.62
CA MET A 135 18.90 0.79 41.37
C MET A 135 18.50 -0.16 42.50
N MET A 136 19.01 -1.39 42.51
CA MET A 136 18.63 -2.41 43.50
C MET A 136 19.38 -2.21 44.83
N PRO A 137 18.68 -2.15 45.98
CA PRO A 137 19.31 -2.12 47.30
C PRO A 137 20.22 -3.33 47.53
N GLU A 138 21.22 -3.15 48.39
CA GLU A 138 22.10 -4.25 48.82
C GLU A 138 21.27 -5.38 49.45
N GLY A 139 21.37 -6.58 48.89
CA GLY A 139 20.63 -7.78 49.34
C GLY A 139 19.58 -8.37 48.38
N ILE A 140 19.19 -7.67 47.29
CA ILE A 140 18.09 -8.13 46.38
C ILE A 140 18.60 -8.53 44.97
N LYS A 141 19.91 -8.45 44.72
CA LYS A 141 20.50 -8.20 43.38
C LYS A 141 20.25 -9.22 42.25
N GLN A 142 20.16 -10.54 42.48
CA GLN A 142 20.26 -11.52 41.38
C GLN A 142 18.93 -12.15 40.89
N ASN A 143 17.94 -12.37 41.76
CA ASN A 143 16.78 -13.18 41.38
C ASN A 143 15.68 -12.43 40.60
N LYS A 144 15.58 -11.10 40.75
CA LYS A 144 14.49 -10.30 40.15
C LYS A 144 14.83 -9.70 38.77
N ALA A 145 16.10 -9.70 38.39
CA ALA A 145 16.58 -9.06 37.16
C ALA A 145 15.95 -9.66 35.89
N ARG A 146 15.78 -10.98 35.84
CA ARG A 146 15.13 -11.68 34.73
C ARG A 146 13.64 -11.34 34.59
N ILE A 147 12.95 -11.15 35.71
CA ILE A 147 11.52 -10.81 35.75
C ILE A 147 11.31 -9.39 35.22
N ILE A 148 12.15 -8.44 35.62
CA ILE A 148 12.10 -7.05 35.11
C ILE A 148 12.31 -7.02 33.59
N LEU A 149 13.23 -7.84 33.05
CA LEU A 149 13.43 -7.96 31.60
C LEU A 149 12.22 -8.57 30.87
N GLN A 150 11.43 -9.44 31.52
CA GLN A 150 10.17 -9.92 30.97
C GLN A 150 9.14 -8.80 30.93
N HIS A 151 9.02 -7.99 32.00
CA HIS A 151 8.16 -6.80 31.99
C HIS A 151 8.55 -5.79 30.91
N LEU A 152 9.85 -5.53 30.69
CA LEU A 152 10.31 -4.69 29.58
C LEU A 152 9.85 -5.24 28.22
N SER A 153 9.98 -6.55 28.01
CA SER A 153 9.58 -7.20 26.77
C SER A 153 8.06 -7.13 26.55
N GLU A 154 7.29 -7.25 27.62
CA GLU A 154 5.83 -7.14 27.58
C GLU A 154 5.37 -5.70 27.37
N ALA A 155 5.96 -4.73 28.08
CA ALA A 155 5.70 -3.31 27.88
C ALA A 155 5.95 -2.88 26.41
N TRP A 156 6.99 -3.43 25.78
CA TRP A 156 7.25 -3.22 24.34
C TRP A 156 6.15 -3.83 23.45
N ARG A 157 5.62 -5.01 23.78
CA ARG A 157 4.49 -5.61 23.04
C ARG A 157 3.21 -4.79 23.20
N CYS A 158 2.88 -4.40 24.42
CA CYS A 158 1.75 -3.51 24.73
C CYS A 158 1.87 -2.19 23.96
N TRP A 159 3.06 -1.58 23.92
CA TRP A 159 3.30 -0.38 23.14
C TRP A 159 3.00 -0.59 21.64
N LYS A 160 3.48 -1.68 21.03
CA LYS A 160 3.18 -1.96 19.62
C LYS A 160 1.70 -2.24 19.34
N ALA A 161 1.00 -2.83 20.31
CA ALA A 161 -0.43 -3.14 20.25
C ALA A 161 -1.34 -1.95 20.63
N ASN A 162 -0.74 -0.85 21.10
CA ASN A 162 -1.43 0.29 21.70
C ASN A 162 -2.32 -0.07 22.91
N ILE A 163 -1.90 -1.08 23.66
CA ILE A 163 -2.57 -1.48 24.90
C ILE A 163 -1.93 -0.68 26.05
N PRO A 164 -2.71 -0.04 26.94
CA PRO A 164 -2.17 0.63 28.10
C PRO A 164 -1.49 -0.40 29.01
N TRP A 165 -0.19 -0.23 29.20
CA TRP A 165 0.59 -1.10 30.07
C TRP A 165 0.63 -0.52 31.49
N LYS A 166 -0.07 -1.16 32.42
CA LYS A 166 -0.02 -0.83 33.85
C LYS A 166 0.04 -2.12 34.67
N VAL A 167 1.07 -2.27 35.49
CA VAL A 167 1.24 -3.44 36.37
C VAL A 167 0.89 -3.03 37.80
N PRO A 168 -0.09 -3.71 38.45
CA PRO A 168 -0.41 -3.45 39.85
C PRO A 168 0.82 -3.67 40.75
N SER A 169 1.02 -2.76 41.71
CA SER A 169 2.07 -2.87 42.73
C SER A 169 3.52 -2.93 42.21
N MET A 170 3.78 -2.42 41.00
CA MET A 170 5.15 -2.26 40.50
C MET A 170 5.85 -1.07 41.18
N PRO A 171 7.12 -1.22 41.63
CA PRO A 171 7.88 -0.08 42.12
C PRO A 171 8.04 1.01 41.05
N ILE A 172 7.67 2.25 41.39
CA ILE A 172 7.72 3.42 40.49
C ILE A 172 9.08 3.59 39.80
N PRO A 173 10.24 3.41 40.47
CA PRO A 173 11.55 3.51 39.79
C PRO A 173 11.72 2.51 38.65
N ILE A 174 11.24 1.27 38.83
CA ILE A 174 11.31 0.21 37.81
C ILE A 174 10.34 0.52 36.66
N GLU A 175 9.12 0.98 36.97
CA GLU A 175 8.13 1.38 35.98
C GLU A 175 8.67 2.50 35.08
N ASN A 176 9.23 3.56 35.68
CA ASN A 176 9.82 4.69 34.95
C ASN A 176 11.03 4.28 34.11
N MET A 177 11.89 3.39 34.62
CA MET A 177 13.01 2.84 33.85
C MET A 177 12.50 2.08 32.62
N ILE A 178 11.50 1.20 32.78
CA ILE A 178 10.91 0.45 31.67
C ILE A 178 10.31 1.41 30.63
N LEU A 179 9.52 2.40 31.06
CA LEU A 179 8.91 3.38 30.16
C LEU A 179 9.96 4.19 29.38
N ARG A 180 11.07 4.58 30.02
CA ARG A 180 12.19 5.26 29.36
C ARG A 180 12.79 4.42 28.24
N TYR A 181 13.09 3.14 28.50
CA TYR A 181 13.69 2.26 27.50
C TYR A 181 12.69 1.83 26.40
N VAL A 182 11.41 1.66 26.75
CA VAL A 182 10.35 1.43 25.76
C VAL A 182 10.22 2.63 24.83
N LYS A 183 10.28 3.86 25.36
CA LYS A 183 10.29 5.08 24.55
C LYS A 183 11.53 5.16 23.65
N ALA A 184 12.73 4.91 24.18
CA ALA A 184 13.95 4.92 23.36
C ALA A 184 13.87 3.90 22.20
N LYS A 185 13.35 2.70 22.47
CA LYS A 185 13.11 1.68 21.44
C LYS A 185 12.03 2.10 20.44
N ALA A 186 10.96 2.75 20.88
CA ALA A 186 9.92 3.29 20.04
C ALA A 186 10.47 4.36 19.07
N ASP A 187 11.27 5.30 19.57
CA ASP A 187 11.90 6.35 18.77
C ASP A 187 12.78 5.74 17.67
N TRP A 188 13.65 4.78 18.02
CA TRP A 188 14.48 4.05 17.06
C TRP A 188 13.63 3.30 16.01
N TRP A 189 12.56 2.63 16.45
CA TRP A 189 11.71 1.82 15.59
C TRP A 189 10.95 2.68 14.57
N THR A 190 10.44 3.84 14.99
CA THR A 190 9.71 4.81 14.16
C THR A 190 10.65 5.52 13.19
N ASN A 191 11.81 5.99 13.65
CA ASN A 191 12.82 6.60 12.78
C ASN A 191 13.29 5.64 11.67
N THR A 192 13.48 4.37 12.02
CA THR A 192 13.81 3.32 11.05
C THR A 192 12.66 3.04 10.07
N ALA A 193 11.40 3.16 10.49
CA ALA A 193 10.26 3.05 9.58
C ALA A 193 10.24 4.22 8.58
N HIS A 194 10.39 5.47 9.04
CA HIS A 194 10.44 6.63 8.14
C HIS A 194 11.60 6.57 7.15
N TYR A 195 12.80 6.21 7.63
CA TYR A 195 13.98 6.05 6.78
C TYR A 195 13.75 5.01 5.67
N ASN A 196 13.22 3.84 6.02
CA ASN A 196 12.96 2.81 5.02
C ASN A 196 11.79 3.18 4.10
N ARG A 197 10.75 3.87 4.59
CA ARG A 197 9.65 4.33 3.76
C ARG A 197 10.14 5.29 2.69
N GLU A 198 10.99 6.25 3.04
CA GLU A 198 11.51 7.20 2.06
C GLU A 198 12.44 6.54 1.04
N ARG A 199 13.23 5.54 1.45
CA ARG A 199 14.04 4.74 0.52
C ARG A 199 13.19 3.94 -0.46
N ILE A 200 12.10 3.34 0.01
CA ILE A 200 11.13 2.62 -0.84
C ILE A 200 10.48 3.58 -1.83
N ARG A 201 10.02 4.75 -1.35
CA ARG A 201 9.37 5.77 -2.18
C ARG A 201 10.28 6.28 -3.30
N ARG A 202 11.57 6.49 -3.02
CA ARG A 202 12.57 6.93 -4.01
C ARG A 202 13.03 5.82 -4.98
N GLY A 203 12.57 4.58 -4.81
CA GLY A 203 13.04 3.46 -5.63
C GLY A 203 14.49 3.05 -5.37
N ALA A 204 15.02 3.32 -4.17
CA ALA A 204 16.38 2.87 -3.81
C ALA A 204 16.43 1.34 -3.70
N THR A 205 17.65 0.77 -3.71
CA THR A 205 17.82 -0.68 -3.53
C THR A 205 17.38 -1.11 -2.13
N VAL A 206 16.23 -1.78 -2.05
CA VAL A 206 15.60 -2.26 -0.81
C VAL A 206 15.22 -3.73 -0.96
N ASP A 207 15.45 -4.52 0.09
CA ASP A 207 15.12 -5.94 0.08
C ASP A 207 13.61 -6.13 0.25
N LYS A 208 13.05 -7.16 -0.38
CA LYS A 208 11.63 -7.54 -0.26
C LYS A 208 11.17 -7.69 1.21
N THR A 209 12.04 -8.20 2.08
CA THR A 209 11.75 -8.37 3.51
C THR A 209 11.61 -7.03 4.23
N VAL A 210 12.38 -6.02 3.83
CA VAL A 210 12.31 -4.66 4.37
C VAL A 210 10.99 -4.01 3.96
N CYS A 211 10.53 -4.16 2.71
CA CYS A 211 9.23 -3.64 2.29
C CYS A 211 8.09 -4.23 3.12
N LYS A 212 8.06 -5.56 3.31
CA LYS A 212 7.05 -6.22 4.14
C LYS A 212 7.10 -5.81 5.61
N LYS A 213 8.31 -5.70 6.18
CA LYS A 213 8.49 -5.21 7.56
C LYS A 213 7.98 -3.77 7.67
N ASN A 214 8.37 -2.90 6.73
CA ASN A 214 7.99 -1.50 6.71
C ASN A 214 6.48 -1.31 6.62
N LEU A 215 5.79 -2.07 5.75
CA LEU A 215 4.33 -2.08 5.68
C LEU A 215 3.70 -2.40 7.05
N GLY A 216 4.15 -3.49 7.70
CA GLY A 216 3.67 -3.84 9.03
C GLY A 216 4.00 -2.81 10.12
N ARG A 217 5.08 -2.03 9.97
CA ARG A 217 5.38 -0.91 10.87
C ARG A 217 4.41 0.25 10.65
N LEU A 218 4.21 0.66 9.40
CA LEU A 218 3.32 1.77 9.05
C LEU A 218 1.86 1.48 9.38
N THR A 219 1.38 0.25 9.18
CA THR A 219 0.04 -0.16 9.60
C THR A 219 -0.17 0.05 11.09
N ARG A 220 0.79 -0.35 11.94
CA ARG A 220 0.71 -0.12 13.39
C ARG A 220 0.75 1.36 13.75
N LEU A 221 1.62 2.15 13.10
CA LEU A 221 1.68 3.59 13.35
C LEU A 221 0.37 4.29 13.00
N TYR A 222 -0.22 3.95 11.84
CA TYR A 222 -1.52 4.45 11.43
C TYR A 222 -2.61 4.11 12.45
N LEU A 223 -2.70 2.85 12.88
CA LEU A 223 -3.73 2.44 13.84
C LEU A 223 -3.54 3.05 15.23
N LYS A 224 -2.30 3.34 15.65
CA LYS A 224 -2.05 4.09 16.88
C LYS A 224 -2.59 5.52 16.78
N SER A 225 -2.32 6.21 15.66
CA SER A 225 -2.88 7.55 15.45
C SER A 225 -4.40 7.54 15.26
N GLU A 226 -4.94 6.49 14.65
CA GLU A 226 -6.37 6.35 14.42
C GLU A 226 -7.12 6.11 15.74
N GLN A 227 -6.60 5.26 16.61
CA GLN A 227 -7.15 5.05 17.95
C GLN A 227 -7.16 6.33 18.78
N GLU A 228 -6.08 7.10 18.71
CA GLU A 228 -5.98 8.40 19.36
C GLU A 228 -7.01 9.39 18.79
N ARG A 229 -7.20 9.42 17.46
CA ARG A 229 -8.20 10.26 16.79
C ARG A 229 -9.63 9.95 17.23
N GLN A 230 -9.96 8.67 17.34
CA GLN A 230 -11.28 8.21 17.79
C GLN A 230 -11.51 8.53 19.27
N HIS A 231 -10.48 8.33 20.11
CA HIS A 231 -10.53 8.71 21.52
C HIS A 231 -10.74 10.22 21.72
N ASN A 232 -10.00 11.04 20.98
CA ASN A 232 -10.11 12.49 21.06
C ASN A 232 -11.48 12.99 20.60
N TYR A 233 -12.07 12.40 19.56
CA TYR A 233 -13.45 12.74 19.17
C TYR A 233 -14.47 12.49 20.30
N LEU A 234 -14.38 11.33 20.97
CA LEU A 234 -15.30 11.02 22.08
C LEU A 234 -15.04 11.88 23.32
N LYS A 235 -13.80 12.34 23.51
CA LYS A 235 -13.39 13.15 24.64
C LYS A 235 -13.73 14.63 24.45
N ASP A 236 -13.42 15.18 23.28
CA ASP A 236 -13.58 16.60 22.96
C ASP A 236 -15.03 16.91 22.50
N GLY A 237 -15.75 15.89 22.03
CA GLY A 237 -17.10 15.99 21.48
C GLY A 237 -17.11 16.20 19.96
N PRO A 238 -18.30 16.35 19.34
CA PRO A 238 -18.43 16.59 17.91
C PRO A 238 -17.72 17.88 17.47
N TYR A 239 -16.85 17.77 16.46
CA TYR A 239 -16.13 18.93 15.91
C TYR A 239 -17.01 19.84 15.05
N VAL A 240 -18.14 19.34 14.55
CA VAL A 240 -19.14 20.14 13.87
C VAL A 240 -20.05 20.72 14.94
N THR A 241 -20.14 22.05 15.01
CA THR A 241 -21.01 22.69 15.98
C THR A 241 -22.48 22.42 15.65
N ALA A 242 -23.36 22.47 16.64
CA ALA A 242 -24.80 22.24 16.42
C ALA A 242 -25.40 23.26 15.44
N GLU A 243 -24.92 24.51 15.45
CA GLU A 243 -25.35 25.56 14.52
C GLU A 243 -24.94 25.25 13.08
N GLU A 244 -23.68 24.88 12.85
CA GLU A 244 -23.20 24.47 11.52
C GLU A 244 -23.93 23.21 11.03
N ALA A 245 -24.15 22.22 11.91
CA ALA A 245 -24.88 21.01 11.57
C ALA A 245 -26.33 21.31 11.15
N VAL A 246 -27.01 22.24 11.83
CA VAL A 246 -28.35 22.71 11.45
C VAL A 246 -28.30 23.43 10.11
N ALA A 247 -27.33 24.31 9.89
CA ALA A 247 -27.19 25.01 8.60
C ALA A 247 -26.97 24.02 7.43
N ILE A 248 -26.09 23.03 7.61
CA ILE A 248 -25.84 21.96 6.62
C ILE A 248 -27.11 21.16 6.34
N TYR A 249 -27.81 20.76 7.40
CA TYR A 249 -29.05 19.99 7.28
C TYR A 249 -30.14 20.78 6.56
N THR A 250 -30.39 22.03 6.97
CA THR A 250 -31.39 22.91 6.36
C THR A 250 -31.08 23.22 4.90
N THR A 251 -29.81 23.45 4.56
CA THR A 251 -29.39 23.64 3.16
C THR A 251 -29.72 22.41 2.31
N THR A 252 -29.47 21.22 2.85
CA THR A 252 -29.77 19.96 2.16
C THR A 252 -31.27 19.75 2.01
N VAL A 253 -32.08 20.08 3.03
CA VAL A 253 -33.54 20.01 2.96
C VAL A 253 -34.07 20.93 1.86
N HIS A 254 -33.68 22.20 1.85
CA HIS A 254 -34.13 23.15 0.83
C HIS A 254 -33.70 22.76 -0.58
N TRP A 255 -32.50 22.20 -0.74
CA TRP A 255 -32.07 21.63 -2.02
C TRP A 255 -33.00 20.51 -2.49
N LEU A 256 -33.25 19.51 -1.63
CA LEU A 256 -34.08 18.36 -1.98
C LEU A 256 -35.55 18.74 -2.25
N GLU A 257 -36.09 19.70 -1.49
CA GLU A 257 -37.42 20.29 -1.73
C GLU A 257 -37.47 21.01 -3.07
N GLY A 258 -36.48 21.83 -3.39
CA GLY A 258 -36.35 22.52 -4.68
C GLY A 258 -36.27 21.55 -5.86
N ARG A 259 -35.63 20.39 -5.66
CA ARG A 259 -35.59 19.30 -6.66
C ARG A 259 -36.85 18.44 -6.71
N ARG A 260 -37.84 18.67 -5.83
CA ARG A 260 -39.02 17.81 -5.65
C ARG A 260 -38.64 16.35 -5.47
N PHE A 261 -37.56 16.10 -4.72
CA PHE A 261 -37.01 14.75 -4.54
C PHE A 261 -37.98 13.86 -3.76
N SER A 262 -38.21 12.65 -4.26
CA SER A 262 -38.99 11.64 -3.56
C SER A 262 -38.04 10.65 -2.88
N PRO A 263 -38.08 10.51 -1.54
CA PRO A 263 -37.19 9.60 -0.82
C PRO A 263 -37.23 8.16 -1.37
N ILE A 264 -36.07 7.50 -1.36
CA ILE A 264 -35.91 6.11 -1.77
C ILE A 264 -36.59 5.22 -0.71
N PRO A 265 -37.62 4.44 -1.07
CA PRO A 265 -38.32 3.60 -0.12
C PRO A 265 -37.47 2.40 0.30
N PHE A 266 -37.93 1.67 1.32
CA PHE A 266 -37.40 0.34 1.60
C PHE A 266 -37.69 -0.62 0.42
N PRO A 267 -36.77 -1.53 0.03
CA PRO A 267 -37.02 -2.52 -1.01
C PRO A 267 -38.30 -3.33 -0.71
N PRO A 268 -39.39 -3.15 -1.48
CA PRO A 268 -40.66 -3.78 -1.15
C PRO A 268 -40.55 -5.31 -1.29
N LEU A 269 -41.39 -6.06 -0.57
CA LEU A 269 -41.34 -7.54 -0.55
C LEU A 269 -41.36 -8.14 -1.96
N SER A 270 -42.22 -7.62 -2.83
CA SER A 270 -42.36 -8.03 -4.23
C SER A 270 -41.86 -6.94 -5.18
N TYR A 271 -40.55 -6.69 -5.20
CA TYR A 271 -39.95 -5.71 -6.11
C TYR A 271 -39.55 -6.36 -7.45
N LYS A 272 -39.95 -5.71 -8.56
CA LYS A 272 -39.82 -6.26 -9.92
C LYS A 272 -38.37 -6.52 -10.35
N HIS A 273 -37.41 -5.76 -9.81
CA HIS A 273 -36.01 -5.82 -10.25
C HIS A 273 -35.07 -6.45 -9.21
N ASP A 274 -35.61 -7.03 -8.13
CA ASP A 274 -34.81 -7.57 -7.02
C ASP A 274 -33.78 -8.62 -7.46
N THR A 275 -34.24 -9.59 -8.27
CA THR A 275 -33.39 -10.68 -8.74
C THR A 275 -32.28 -10.16 -9.65
N LYS A 276 -32.55 -9.12 -10.46
CA LYS A 276 -31.54 -8.51 -11.33
C LYS A 276 -30.47 -7.79 -10.51
N LEU A 277 -30.88 -7.01 -9.51
CA LEU A 277 -29.95 -6.31 -8.62
C LEU A 277 -29.11 -7.30 -7.81
N LEU A 278 -29.70 -8.41 -7.35
CA LEU A 278 -28.97 -9.47 -6.68
C LEU A 278 -27.93 -10.10 -7.60
N ILE A 279 -28.29 -10.45 -8.84
CA ILE A 279 -27.34 -11.05 -9.80
C ILE A 279 -26.15 -10.12 -10.04
N LEU A 280 -26.39 -8.82 -10.27
CA LEU A 280 -25.31 -7.83 -10.45
C LEU A 280 -24.42 -7.71 -9.21
N ALA A 281 -25.01 -7.73 -8.01
CA ALA A 281 -24.26 -7.71 -6.76
C ALA A 281 -23.36 -8.95 -6.60
N LEU A 282 -23.91 -10.14 -6.88
CA LEU A 282 -23.17 -11.40 -6.79
C LEU A 282 -22.05 -11.50 -7.83
N GLU A 283 -22.26 -10.99 -9.05
CA GLU A 283 -21.24 -10.92 -10.11
C GLU A 283 -20.05 -10.06 -9.65
N ARG A 284 -20.30 -8.85 -9.14
CA ARG A 284 -19.25 -7.96 -8.60
C ARG A 284 -18.44 -8.62 -7.48
N LEU A 285 -19.09 -9.36 -6.58
CA LEU A 285 -18.39 -10.08 -5.51
C LEU A 285 -17.53 -11.24 -6.05
N ARG A 286 -18.05 -11.98 -7.04
CA ARG A 286 -17.34 -13.11 -7.65
C ARG A 286 -16.10 -12.68 -8.44
N GLU A 287 -16.15 -11.55 -9.13
CA GLU A 287 -15.02 -11.02 -9.92
C GLU A 287 -13.74 -10.83 -9.09
N SER A 288 -13.89 -10.47 -7.81
CA SER A 288 -12.78 -10.28 -6.86
C SER A 288 -11.89 -11.51 -6.66
N TYR A 289 -12.39 -12.70 -7.02
CA TYR A 289 -11.71 -13.97 -6.82
C TYR A 289 -11.28 -14.68 -8.11
N SER A 290 -11.67 -14.16 -9.28
CA SER A 290 -11.37 -14.78 -10.58
C SER A 290 -9.87 -14.95 -10.87
N VAL A 291 -9.03 -14.06 -10.31
CA VAL A 291 -7.58 -14.04 -10.56
C VAL A 291 -6.78 -14.87 -9.55
N LYS A 292 -7.36 -15.25 -8.40
CA LYS A 292 -6.59 -15.84 -7.28
C LYS A 292 -6.51 -17.36 -7.38
N ASN A 293 -5.30 -17.89 -7.55
CA ASN A 293 -5.05 -19.35 -7.54
C ASN A 293 -5.15 -20.00 -6.14
N ARG A 294 -5.08 -19.23 -5.05
CA ARG A 294 -5.13 -19.77 -3.68
C ARG A 294 -6.15 -19.00 -2.85
N LEU A 295 -7.16 -19.73 -2.38
CA LEU A 295 -8.26 -19.21 -1.57
C LEU A 295 -8.10 -19.64 -0.11
N ASN A 296 -8.23 -18.67 0.79
CA ASN A 296 -8.32 -18.94 2.23
C ASN A 296 -9.72 -19.48 2.60
N GLN A 297 -9.95 -19.82 3.88
CA GLN A 297 -11.23 -20.39 4.32
C GLN A 297 -12.40 -19.40 4.14
N SER A 298 -12.22 -18.14 4.56
CA SER A 298 -13.25 -17.10 4.45
C SER A 298 -13.67 -16.83 3.00
N GLN A 299 -12.72 -16.87 2.05
CA GLN A 299 -13.00 -16.70 0.63
C GLN A 299 -13.76 -17.89 0.03
N ARG A 300 -13.52 -19.12 0.52
CA ARG A 300 -14.31 -20.29 0.12
C ARG A 300 -15.73 -20.23 0.67
N GLU A 301 -15.87 -19.78 1.91
CA GLU A 301 -17.17 -19.51 2.52
C GLU A 301 -17.95 -18.44 1.73
N GLU A 302 -17.28 -17.35 1.32
CA GLU A 302 -17.88 -16.32 0.47
C GLU A 302 -18.36 -16.88 -0.88
N LEU A 303 -17.52 -17.66 -1.58
CA LEU A 303 -17.94 -18.31 -2.83
C LEU A 303 -19.12 -19.28 -2.62
N GLY A 304 -19.11 -20.06 -1.53
CA GLY A 304 -20.22 -20.96 -1.21
C GLY A 304 -21.52 -20.20 -0.93
N LEU A 305 -21.46 -19.07 -0.23
CA LEU A 305 -22.63 -18.21 0.01
C LEU A 305 -23.14 -17.53 -1.28
N ILE A 306 -22.23 -17.17 -2.19
CA ILE A 306 -22.58 -16.62 -3.50
C ILE A 306 -23.29 -17.69 -4.35
N GLU A 307 -22.75 -18.90 -4.42
CA GLU A 307 -23.36 -20.03 -5.15
C GLU A 307 -24.75 -20.36 -4.60
N GLN A 308 -24.89 -20.45 -3.26
CA GLN A 308 -26.20 -20.65 -2.62
C GLN A 308 -27.21 -19.52 -2.94
N ALA A 309 -26.74 -18.28 -3.06
CA ALA A 309 -27.59 -17.15 -3.41
C ALA A 309 -28.02 -17.17 -4.89
N TYR A 310 -27.21 -17.76 -5.79
CA TYR A 310 -27.63 -18.03 -7.17
C TYR A 310 -28.65 -19.17 -7.24
N ASP A 311 -28.46 -20.24 -6.47
CA ASP A 311 -29.34 -21.40 -6.47
C ASP A 311 -30.73 -21.08 -5.88
N ASN A 312 -30.78 -20.30 -4.78
CA ASN A 312 -32.02 -19.88 -4.15
C ASN A 312 -32.08 -18.35 -3.89
N PRO A 313 -32.35 -17.54 -4.92
CA PRO A 313 -32.33 -16.08 -4.82
C PRO A 313 -33.42 -15.51 -3.92
N HIS A 314 -34.59 -16.16 -3.83
CA HIS A 314 -35.70 -15.67 -3.01
C HIS A 314 -35.40 -15.76 -1.51
N GLU A 315 -34.79 -16.87 -1.08
CA GLU A 315 -34.34 -17.03 0.31
C GLU A 315 -33.22 -16.03 0.64
N ALA A 316 -32.25 -15.86 -0.27
CA ALA A 316 -31.19 -14.88 -0.11
C ALA A 316 -31.74 -13.45 0.03
N LEU A 317 -32.69 -13.05 -0.81
CA LEU A 317 -33.35 -11.73 -0.73
C LEU A 317 -34.13 -11.55 0.57
N SER A 318 -34.85 -12.57 1.03
CA SER A 318 -35.56 -12.53 2.31
C SER A 318 -34.58 -12.30 3.47
N ARG A 319 -33.45 -13.01 3.46
CA ARG A 319 -32.36 -12.84 4.44
C ARG A 319 -31.77 -11.43 4.39
N ILE A 320 -31.45 -10.91 3.21
CA ILE A 320 -30.93 -9.55 3.00
C ILE A 320 -31.89 -8.50 3.57
N LYS A 321 -33.18 -8.55 3.20
CA LYS A 321 -34.19 -7.60 3.70
C LYS A 321 -34.36 -7.69 5.21
N ARG A 322 -34.32 -8.90 5.78
CA ARG A 322 -34.32 -9.09 7.24
C ARG A 322 -33.13 -8.41 7.90
N HIS A 323 -31.92 -8.56 7.36
CA HIS A 323 -30.73 -7.87 7.89
C HIS A 323 -30.85 -6.36 7.83
N LEU A 324 -31.36 -5.80 6.72
CA LEU A 324 -31.61 -4.36 6.60
C LEU A 324 -32.61 -3.84 7.66
N LEU A 325 -33.64 -4.63 7.99
CA LEU A 325 -34.62 -4.25 9.00
C LEU A 325 -34.09 -4.35 10.44
N THR A 326 -33.44 -5.45 10.81
CA THR A 326 -33.19 -5.76 12.22
C THR A 326 -31.75 -5.60 12.67
N GLN A 327 -30.77 -5.73 11.77
CA GLN A 327 -29.36 -5.76 12.17
C GLN A 327 -28.80 -4.34 12.32
N ARG A 328 -28.32 -4.02 13.53
CA ARG A 328 -27.66 -2.76 13.87
C ARG A 328 -26.31 -2.94 14.59
N ALA A 329 -25.93 -4.19 14.84
CA ALA A 329 -24.61 -4.56 15.33
C ALA A 329 -24.00 -5.57 14.35
N PHE A 330 -22.74 -5.36 14.01
CA PHE A 330 -22.03 -6.11 12.98
C PHE A 330 -20.75 -6.71 13.55
N LYS A 331 -20.19 -7.71 12.85
CA LYS A 331 -18.91 -8.28 13.24
C LYS A 331 -17.77 -7.30 13.01
N GLU A 332 -16.62 -7.63 13.60
CA GLU A 332 -15.40 -6.88 13.38
C GLU A 332 -14.95 -6.94 11.92
N VAL A 333 -14.31 -5.87 11.46
CA VAL A 333 -13.79 -5.73 10.11
C VAL A 333 -12.27 -5.72 10.18
N GLY A 334 -11.64 -6.63 9.43
CA GLY A 334 -10.20 -6.67 9.31
C GLY A 334 -9.68 -5.47 8.52
N ILE A 335 -8.50 -4.96 8.87
CA ILE A 335 -7.82 -3.94 8.05
C ILE A 335 -6.42 -4.41 7.67
N GLU A 336 -6.11 -4.34 6.38
CA GLU A 336 -4.77 -4.47 5.84
C GLU A 336 -4.42 -3.23 5.01
N PHE A 337 -3.17 -3.13 4.58
CA PHE A 337 -2.75 -2.06 3.68
C PHE A 337 -2.14 -2.64 2.41
N MET A 338 -2.62 -2.13 1.28
CA MET A 338 -1.95 -2.32 -0.01
C MET A 338 -0.82 -1.30 -0.14
N ASP A 339 0.39 -1.79 -0.40
CA ASP A 339 1.56 -0.92 -0.60
C ASP A 339 1.75 -0.63 -2.09
N LEU A 340 1.48 0.62 -2.48
CA LEU A 340 1.77 1.13 -3.83
C LEU A 340 3.16 1.78 -3.91
N TYR A 341 4.02 1.51 -2.93
CA TYR A 341 5.38 2.03 -2.71
C TYR A 341 5.48 3.55 -2.47
N SER A 342 4.55 4.33 -3.01
CA SER A 342 4.43 5.78 -2.82
C SER A 342 3.53 6.13 -1.64
N HIS A 343 2.32 5.60 -1.64
CA HIS A 343 1.32 5.71 -0.56
C HIS A 343 0.79 4.32 -0.19
N LEU A 344 0.00 4.27 0.88
CA LEU A 344 -0.65 3.05 1.35
C LEU A 344 -2.16 3.23 1.23
N ILE A 345 -2.85 2.18 0.79
CA ILE A 345 -4.31 2.18 0.69
C ILE A 345 -4.86 1.18 1.71
N PRO A 346 -5.78 1.58 2.61
CA PRO A 346 -6.43 0.65 3.52
C PRO A 346 -7.35 -0.29 2.72
N VAL A 347 -7.26 -1.58 3.00
CA VAL A 347 -8.10 -2.64 2.46
C VAL A 347 -8.84 -3.26 3.63
N TYR A 348 -10.16 -3.20 3.59
CA TYR A 348 -11.01 -3.73 4.66
C TYR A 348 -11.52 -5.12 4.28
N ASP A 349 -11.56 -6.01 5.26
CA ASP A 349 -12.05 -7.37 5.13
C ASP A 349 -13.33 -7.51 5.97
N VAL A 350 -14.46 -7.53 5.28
CA VAL A 350 -15.81 -7.57 5.87
C VAL A 350 -16.34 -9.00 5.81
N GLU A 351 -17.18 -9.39 6.78
CA GLU A 351 -17.78 -10.72 6.81
C GLU A 351 -18.56 -11.03 5.50
N PRO A 352 -18.37 -12.22 4.88
CA PRO A 352 -19.01 -12.58 3.62
C PRO A 352 -20.54 -12.41 3.57
N LEU A 353 -21.25 -12.81 4.63
CA LEU A 353 -22.71 -12.69 4.69
C LEU A 353 -23.17 -11.22 4.70
N GLU A 354 -22.45 -10.38 5.43
CA GLU A 354 -22.69 -8.95 5.48
C GLU A 354 -22.33 -8.29 4.13
N LYS A 355 -21.25 -8.72 3.47
CA LYS A 355 -20.85 -8.24 2.14
C LYS A 355 -21.93 -8.44 1.08
N ILE A 356 -22.64 -9.58 1.09
CA ILE A 356 -23.75 -9.83 0.15
C ILE A 356 -24.90 -8.83 0.37
N THR A 357 -25.22 -8.55 1.63
CA THR A 357 -26.26 -7.56 2.00
C THR A 357 -25.84 -6.15 1.57
N ASP A 358 -24.60 -5.77 1.87
CA ASP A 358 -24.03 -4.48 1.49
C ASP A 358 -23.98 -4.30 -0.04
N ALA A 359 -23.63 -5.35 -0.79
CA ALA A 359 -23.55 -5.31 -2.25
C ALA A 359 -24.92 -5.16 -2.89
N TYR A 360 -25.93 -5.90 -2.41
CA TYR A 360 -27.31 -5.72 -2.88
C TYR A 360 -27.81 -4.31 -2.56
N LEU A 361 -27.53 -3.80 -1.36
CA LEU A 361 -27.94 -2.45 -0.96
C LEU A 361 -27.28 -1.38 -1.84
N ASP A 362 -25.99 -1.52 -2.15
CA ASP A 362 -25.28 -0.63 -3.10
C ASP A 362 -25.99 -0.59 -4.46
N GLN A 363 -26.28 -1.76 -5.05
CA GLN A 363 -26.98 -1.84 -6.34
C GLN A 363 -28.38 -1.21 -6.28
N TYR A 364 -29.12 -1.45 -5.19
CA TYR A 364 -30.45 -0.87 -4.99
C TYR A 364 -30.42 0.66 -4.88
N LEU A 365 -29.50 1.18 -4.07
CA LEU A 365 -29.35 2.62 -3.83
C LEU A 365 -28.97 3.36 -5.12
N TRP A 366 -27.97 2.87 -5.85
CA TRP A 366 -27.55 3.51 -7.10
C TRP A 366 -28.65 3.49 -8.17
N TYR A 367 -29.36 2.37 -8.30
CA TYR A 367 -30.48 2.26 -9.25
C TYR A 367 -31.63 3.24 -8.92
N GLU A 368 -32.06 3.29 -7.66
CA GLU A 368 -33.17 4.18 -7.27
C GLU A 368 -32.76 5.66 -7.23
N ALA A 369 -31.49 5.95 -6.93
CA ALA A 369 -30.95 7.31 -6.92
C ALA A 369 -30.85 7.90 -8.33
N ASP A 370 -30.38 7.13 -9.31
CA ASP A 370 -30.35 7.56 -10.72
C ASP A 370 -31.77 7.75 -11.26
N LYS A 371 -32.67 6.81 -10.97
CA LYS A 371 -34.10 6.90 -11.35
C LYS A 371 -34.79 8.16 -10.79
N ARG A 372 -34.37 8.63 -9.61
CA ARG A 372 -34.86 9.86 -8.98
C ARG A 372 -34.01 11.09 -9.23
N ARG A 373 -32.92 10.96 -10.01
CA ARG A 373 -31.97 12.03 -10.31
C ARG A 373 -31.47 12.72 -9.05
N LEU A 374 -31.10 11.93 -8.04
CA LEU A 374 -30.55 12.43 -6.77
C LEU A 374 -29.25 13.22 -7.00
N PHE A 375 -28.37 12.65 -7.83
CA PHE A 375 -27.07 13.24 -8.13
C PHE A 375 -27.17 14.16 -9.35
N PRO A 376 -26.88 15.46 -9.19
CA PRO A 376 -26.81 16.39 -10.31
C PRO A 376 -25.61 16.09 -11.24
N PRO A 377 -25.64 16.56 -12.50
CA PRO A 377 -24.70 16.13 -13.55
C PRO A 377 -23.24 16.59 -13.33
N TRP A 378 -22.98 17.52 -12.40
CA TRP A 378 -21.62 17.93 -12.05
C TRP A 378 -20.88 16.92 -11.17
N ILE A 379 -21.61 16.00 -10.52
CA ILE A 379 -21.00 14.94 -9.72
C ILE A 379 -20.37 13.92 -10.67
N LYS A 380 -19.06 13.75 -10.55
CA LYS A 380 -18.25 12.81 -11.33
C LYS A 380 -17.42 11.93 -10.38
N PRO A 381 -17.09 10.68 -10.74
CA PRO A 381 -17.36 10.00 -12.01
C PRO A 381 -18.84 9.60 -12.18
N ALA A 382 -19.32 9.60 -13.43
CA ALA A 382 -20.66 9.16 -13.81
C ALA A 382 -20.57 8.07 -14.90
N ASP A 383 -21.59 7.21 -14.99
CA ASP A 383 -21.56 6.00 -15.85
C ASP A 383 -21.57 6.31 -17.36
N ILE A 384 -21.97 7.52 -17.75
CA ILE A 384 -22.16 7.92 -19.15
C ILE A 384 -20.82 8.11 -19.87
N GLU A 385 -19.74 8.44 -19.15
CA GLU A 385 -18.50 8.87 -19.77
C GLU A 385 -17.23 8.40 -19.07
N PRO A 386 -16.21 7.95 -19.84
CA PRO A 386 -14.91 7.65 -19.27
C PRO A 386 -14.14 8.94 -18.95
N PRO A 387 -13.16 8.91 -18.02
CA PRO A 387 -12.42 10.11 -17.61
C PRO A 387 -11.80 10.94 -18.76
N PRO A 388 -11.24 10.36 -19.83
CA PRO A 388 -10.73 11.15 -20.97
C PRO A 388 -11.83 11.94 -21.70
N LEU A 389 -13.05 11.39 -21.81
CA LEU A 389 -14.18 12.09 -22.42
C LEU A 389 -14.67 13.23 -21.52
N LEU A 390 -14.65 13.03 -20.20
CA LEU A 390 -14.95 14.10 -19.24
C LEU A 390 -13.98 15.29 -19.41
N VAL A 391 -12.67 15.02 -19.53
CA VAL A 391 -11.66 16.07 -19.78
C VAL A 391 -11.93 16.77 -21.11
N TYR A 392 -12.26 16.01 -22.15
CA TYR A 392 -12.61 16.58 -23.45
C TYR A 392 -13.84 17.52 -23.36
N LYS A 393 -14.91 17.07 -22.71
CA LYS A 393 -16.11 17.89 -22.47
C LYS A 393 -15.83 19.11 -21.60
N TRP A 394 -14.93 19.00 -20.62
CA TRP A 394 -14.51 20.14 -19.80
C TRP A 394 -13.81 21.21 -20.66
N CYS A 395 -12.84 20.82 -21.48
CA CYS A 395 -12.16 21.73 -22.39
C CYS A 395 -13.13 22.37 -23.41
N GLN A 396 -14.03 21.57 -23.98
CA GLN A 396 -15.05 22.07 -24.90
C GLN A 396 -16.03 23.02 -24.19
N GLY A 397 -16.45 22.69 -22.96
CA GLY A 397 -17.35 23.51 -22.16
C GLY A 397 -16.75 24.88 -21.85
N ILE A 398 -15.47 24.94 -21.44
CA ILE A 398 -14.76 26.21 -21.25
C ILE A 398 -14.74 27.03 -22.54
N ASN A 399 -14.35 26.41 -23.66
CA ASN A 399 -14.22 27.10 -24.94
C ASN A 399 -15.56 27.64 -25.49
N ASN A 400 -16.67 27.03 -25.11
CA ASN A 400 -18.01 27.41 -25.56
C ASN A 400 -18.69 28.46 -24.66
N LEU A 401 -18.03 28.95 -23.62
CA LEU A 401 -18.53 30.06 -22.82
C LEU A 401 -18.48 31.37 -23.63
N GLU A 402 -19.44 32.26 -23.37
CA GLU A 402 -19.56 33.54 -24.05
C GLU A 402 -18.36 34.45 -23.72
N SER A 403 -17.71 34.98 -24.76
CA SER A 403 -16.56 35.90 -24.67
C SER A 403 -15.46 35.47 -23.69
N VAL A 404 -15.29 34.16 -23.45
CA VAL A 404 -14.38 33.65 -22.42
C VAL A 404 -12.92 34.01 -22.65
N TRP A 405 -12.51 34.22 -23.91
CA TRP A 405 -11.13 34.58 -24.26
C TRP A 405 -10.92 36.09 -24.45
N ASP A 406 -11.98 36.90 -24.38
CA ASP A 406 -11.89 38.35 -24.48
C ASP A 406 -11.36 38.90 -23.15
N THR A 407 -10.31 39.73 -23.23
CA THR A 407 -9.62 40.32 -22.06
C THR A 407 -9.42 41.83 -22.23
N ASN A 408 -10.25 42.46 -23.07
CA ASN A 408 -10.11 43.85 -23.46
C ASN A 408 -10.53 44.83 -22.35
N GLU A 409 -11.44 44.42 -21.46
CA GLU A 409 -11.95 45.24 -20.35
C GLU A 409 -11.33 44.85 -19.00
N GLY A 410 -10.27 44.04 -19.01
CA GLY A 410 -9.57 43.60 -17.80
C GLY A 410 -10.16 42.33 -17.18
N GLU A 411 -10.89 41.53 -17.95
CA GLU A 411 -11.44 40.24 -17.54
C GLU A 411 -10.32 39.22 -17.25
N CYS A 412 -10.60 38.28 -16.34
CA CYS A 412 -9.66 37.24 -15.95
C CYS A 412 -10.37 35.90 -15.78
N ASN A 413 -9.83 34.85 -16.39
CA ASN A 413 -10.25 33.48 -16.13
C ASN A 413 -9.47 32.89 -14.96
N VAL A 414 -10.18 32.24 -14.04
CA VAL A 414 -9.59 31.55 -12.89
C VAL A 414 -10.06 30.10 -12.87
N LEU A 415 -9.09 29.17 -12.92
CA LEU A 415 -9.33 27.75 -12.72
C LEU A 415 -8.79 27.34 -11.35
N LEU A 416 -9.68 26.82 -10.49
CA LEU A 416 -9.33 26.30 -9.17
C LEU A 416 -9.43 24.78 -9.16
N GLU A 417 -8.29 24.10 -9.04
CA GLU A 417 -8.23 22.65 -8.83
C GLU A 417 -7.77 22.36 -7.40
N THR A 418 -8.65 21.80 -6.58
CA THR A 418 -8.35 21.44 -5.19
C THR A 418 -8.97 20.10 -4.82
N LYS A 419 -8.68 19.63 -3.61
CA LYS A 419 -9.26 18.41 -3.05
C LYS A 419 -9.79 18.72 -1.66
N PHE A 420 -10.96 18.18 -1.34
CA PHE A 420 -11.42 18.17 0.04
C PHE A 420 -10.53 17.24 0.87
N GLU A 421 -9.78 17.82 1.80
CA GLU A 421 -8.88 17.08 2.67
C GLU A 421 -9.65 16.30 3.74
N LYS A 422 -9.30 15.02 3.92
CA LYS A 422 -9.80 14.15 4.99
C LYS A 422 -11.32 13.98 5.07
N VAL A 423 -12.06 14.10 3.95
CA VAL A 423 -13.54 13.89 3.94
C VAL A 423 -13.93 12.58 4.61
N TYR A 424 -13.31 11.47 4.19
CA TYR A 424 -13.60 10.14 4.73
C TYR A 424 -13.39 10.01 6.24
N GLU A 425 -12.39 10.72 6.78
CA GLU A 425 -12.05 10.67 8.20
C GLU A 425 -12.94 11.61 9.03
N LYS A 426 -13.52 12.64 8.40
CA LYS A 426 -14.20 13.73 9.10
C LYS A 426 -15.73 13.69 9.09
N ILE A 427 -16.33 12.66 8.50
CA ILE A 427 -17.79 12.49 8.50
C ILE A 427 -18.27 12.08 9.90
N ASP A 428 -19.11 12.92 10.52
CA ASP A 428 -19.83 12.59 11.74
C ASP A 428 -21.01 11.66 11.42
N LEU A 429 -21.02 10.47 12.05
CA LEU A 429 -22.05 9.46 11.84
C LEU A 429 -23.44 9.91 12.33
N THR A 430 -23.51 10.78 13.33
CA THR A 430 -24.78 11.29 13.86
C THR A 430 -25.45 12.24 12.86
N LEU A 431 -24.68 13.18 12.29
CA LEU A 431 -25.13 14.07 11.23
C LEU A 431 -25.40 13.27 9.95
N LEU A 432 -24.54 12.32 9.60
CA LEU A 432 -24.74 11.45 8.44
C LEU A 432 -26.08 10.71 8.53
N ASN A 433 -26.46 10.16 9.68
CA ASN A 433 -27.75 9.49 9.84
C ASN A 433 -28.92 10.43 9.53
N ARG A 434 -28.87 11.67 10.03
CA ARG A 434 -29.90 12.69 9.77
C ARG A 434 -29.98 13.04 8.29
N LEU A 435 -28.83 13.22 7.63
CA LEU A 435 -28.76 13.51 6.20
C LEU A 435 -29.24 12.33 5.35
N LEU A 436 -28.91 11.09 5.72
CA LEU A 436 -29.37 9.90 4.99
C LEU A 436 -30.89 9.71 5.12
N ARG A 437 -31.49 10.01 6.28
CA ARG A 437 -32.95 9.96 6.47
C ARG A 437 -33.73 10.91 5.57
N LEU A 438 -33.08 11.92 4.97
CA LEU A 438 -33.72 12.79 3.97
C LEU A 438 -33.89 12.08 2.62
N ILE A 439 -32.99 11.15 2.29
CA ILE A 439 -32.92 10.56 0.96
C ILE A 439 -33.37 9.10 0.87
N VAL A 440 -33.31 8.35 1.98
CA VAL A 440 -33.67 6.93 2.04
C VAL A 440 -34.59 6.64 3.22
N ASP A 441 -35.27 5.49 3.20
CA ASP A 441 -36.01 4.99 4.35
C ASP A 441 -35.14 4.93 5.62
N HIS A 442 -35.76 5.24 6.76
CA HIS A 442 -35.09 5.28 8.06
C HIS A 442 -34.34 3.99 8.42
N ASN A 443 -34.84 2.80 8.06
CA ASN A 443 -34.15 1.55 8.35
C ASN A 443 -32.86 1.40 7.55
N ILE A 444 -32.86 1.87 6.30
CA ILE A 444 -31.66 1.87 5.44
C ILE A 444 -30.64 2.87 6.00
N ALA A 445 -31.08 4.08 6.36
CA ALA A 445 -30.21 5.09 6.97
C ALA A 445 -29.56 4.57 8.26
N ASP A 446 -30.34 3.90 9.12
CA ASP A 446 -29.84 3.31 10.37
C ASP A 446 -28.88 2.15 10.10
N TYR A 447 -29.17 1.30 9.12
CA TYR A 447 -28.27 0.24 8.69
C TYR A 447 -26.93 0.82 8.21
N MET A 448 -26.95 1.76 7.26
CA MET A 448 -25.75 2.39 6.67
C MET A 448 -24.90 3.11 7.73
N THR A 449 -25.55 3.79 8.67
CA THR A 449 -24.85 4.50 9.76
C THR A 449 -24.22 3.50 10.73
N ALA A 450 -25.00 2.53 11.23
CA ALA A 450 -24.52 1.55 12.19
C ALA A 450 -23.41 0.67 11.60
N LYS A 451 -23.45 0.40 10.28
CA LYS A 451 -22.43 -0.39 9.58
C LYS A 451 -21.07 0.29 9.49
N ASN A 452 -20.99 1.62 9.61
CA ASN A 452 -19.73 2.33 9.75
C ASN A 452 -19.18 2.27 11.19
N ASN A 453 -20.04 2.01 12.18
CA ASN A 453 -19.67 1.91 13.59
C ASN A 453 -19.35 0.46 13.99
N VAL A 454 -18.23 -0.04 13.51
CA VAL A 454 -17.75 -1.42 13.76
C VAL A 454 -16.37 -1.41 14.40
N LEU A 455 -16.00 -2.56 14.98
CA LEU A 455 -14.66 -2.78 15.49
C LEU A 455 -13.71 -3.06 14.31
N ILE A 456 -12.68 -2.24 14.15
CA ILE A 456 -11.61 -2.44 13.17
C ILE A 456 -10.46 -3.21 13.86
N ASN A 457 -10.10 -4.36 13.28
CA ASN A 457 -9.10 -5.28 13.81
C ASN A 457 -7.88 -5.38 12.90
N TYR A 458 -6.68 -5.25 13.49
CA TYR A 458 -5.42 -5.69 12.92
C TYR A 458 -4.59 -6.45 13.95
N LYS A 459 -4.61 -7.79 13.86
CA LYS A 459 -3.84 -8.71 14.72
C LYS A 459 -4.18 -8.55 16.21
N ASP A 460 -3.44 -7.68 16.89
CA ASP A 460 -3.46 -7.39 18.32
C ASP A 460 -4.00 -5.99 18.62
N MET A 461 -4.45 -5.25 17.59
CA MET A 461 -4.94 -3.89 17.69
C MET A 461 -6.41 -3.82 17.28
N ASN A 462 -7.26 -3.37 18.21
CA ASN A 462 -8.70 -3.28 18.05
C ASN A 462 -9.19 -1.89 18.44
N HIS A 463 -10.13 -1.33 17.69
CA HIS A 463 -10.83 -0.10 18.06
C HIS A 463 -12.17 0.04 17.36
N THR A 464 -13.10 0.75 17.98
CA THR A 464 -14.39 1.07 17.37
C THR A 464 -14.27 2.32 16.51
N ASN A 465 -14.78 2.27 15.28
CA ASN A 465 -14.84 3.42 14.39
C ASN A 465 -16.08 4.28 14.69
N SER A 466 -15.95 5.24 15.61
CA SER A 466 -17.07 6.12 16.00
C SER A 466 -17.14 7.42 15.19
N TYR A 467 -16.06 7.79 14.49
CA TYR A 467 -15.96 8.98 13.67
C TYR A 467 -15.25 8.70 12.33
N GLY A 468 -15.83 9.14 11.22
CA GLY A 468 -15.39 8.80 9.87
C GLY A 468 -16.04 7.52 9.33
N ILE A 469 -15.86 7.28 8.03
CA ILE A 469 -16.49 6.17 7.30
C ILE A 469 -15.49 5.10 6.83
N ILE A 470 -15.99 3.88 6.71
CA ILE A 470 -15.22 2.72 6.26
C ILE A 470 -15.36 2.59 4.74
N ARG A 471 -14.26 2.89 4.04
CA ARG A 471 -14.22 2.93 2.57
C ARG A 471 -14.38 1.56 1.90
N GLY A 472 -14.24 0.48 2.65
CA GLY A 472 -14.37 -0.90 2.13
C GLY A 472 -15.78 -1.49 2.20
N LEU A 473 -16.76 -0.75 2.73
CA LEU A 473 -18.16 -1.13 2.61
C LEU A 473 -18.61 -0.94 1.16
N GLN A 474 -19.47 -1.83 0.65
CA GLN A 474 -19.87 -1.79 -0.77
C GLN A 474 -20.58 -0.47 -1.12
N PHE A 475 -21.50 -0.01 -0.27
CA PHE A 475 -22.23 1.25 -0.43
C PHE A 475 -21.46 2.50 0.05
N ALA A 476 -20.18 2.39 0.44
CA ALA A 476 -19.38 3.55 0.86
C ALA A 476 -19.23 4.59 -0.27
N SER A 477 -19.28 4.12 -1.52
CA SER A 477 -19.31 4.96 -2.72
C SER A 477 -20.50 5.94 -2.68
N PHE A 478 -21.70 5.43 -2.41
CA PHE A 478 -22.94 6.20 -2.34
C PHE A 478 -22.89 7.25 -1.23
N ILE A 479 -22.47 6.87 -0.02
CA ILE A 479 -22.32 7.80 1.11
C ILE A 479 -21.35 8.93 0.75
N THR A 480 -20.22 8.60 0.13
CA THR A 480 -19.20 9.58 -0.22
C THR A 480 -19.72 10.57 -1.25
N GLN A 481 -20.41 10.09 -2.29
CA GLN A 481 -20.94 10.96 -3.35
C GLN A 481 -22.08 11.84 -2.82
N TYR A 482 -22.94 11.31 -1.95
CA TYR A 482 -23.99 12.10 -1.31
C TYR A 482 -23.44 13.14 -0.34
N TYR A 483 -22.45 12.78 0.48
CA TYR A 483 -21.81 13.76 1.35
C TYR A 483 -21.02 14.80 0.53
N GLY A 484 -20.43 14.40 -0.59
CA GLY A 484 -19.82 15.31 -1.58
C GLY A 484 -20.83 16.31 -2.14
N LEU A 485 -22.03 15.86 -2.53
CA LEU A 485 -23.12 16.76 -2.94
C LEU A 485 -23.44 17.79 -1.86
N VAL A 486 -23.53 17.36 -0.59
CA VAL A 486 -23.79 18.29 0.52
C VAL A 486 -22.67 19.34 0.61
N LEU A 487 -21.40 18.96 0.45
CA LEU A 487 -20.28 19.91 0.42
C LEU A 487 -20.33 20.83 -0.80
N ASP A 488 -20.69 20.32 -1.98
CA ASP A 488 -20.83 21.13 -3.21
C ASP A 488 -21.88 22.22 -3.03
N LEU A 489 -22.99 21.93 -2.36
CA LEU A 489 -24.03 22.92 -2.06
C LEU A 489 -23.53 24.02 -1.12
N LEU A 490 -22.61 23.72 -0.20
CA LEU A 490 -22.00 24.73 0.67
C LEU A 490 -21.01 25.60 -0.09
N VAL A 491 -20.33 25.06 -1.11
CA VAL A 491 -19.37 25.81 -1.95
C VAL A 491 -20.09 26.69 -2.97
N LEU A 492 -21.09 26.14 -3.67
CA LEU A 492 -21.80 26.82 -4.74
C LEU A 492 -22.91 27.75 -4.24
N GLY A 493 -23.54 27.40 -3.12
CA GLY A 493 -24.82 27.98 -2.70
C GLY A 493 -26.00 27.42 -3.50
N LEU A 494 -27.21 27.53 -2.93
CA LEU A 494 -28.42 26.93 -3.51
C LEU A 494 -28.83 27.54 -4.86
N GLU A 495 -28.66 28.86 -5.01
CA GLU A 495 -29.04 29.58 -6.22
C GLU A 495 -28.21 29.13 -7.43
N ARG A 496 -26.88 29.20 -7.31
CA ARG A 496 -25.99 28.78 -8.40
C ARG A 496 -26.07 27.29 -8.69
N ALA A 497 -26.20 26.45 -7.66
CA ALA A 497 -26.40 25.02 -7.84
C ALA A 497 -27.71 24.71 -8.59
N ALA A 498 -28.78 25.48 -8.36
CA ALA A 498 -30.05 25.31 -9.06
C ALA A 498 -29.95 25.74 -10.54
N GLU A 499 -29.25 26.85 -10.83
CA GLU A 499 -28.96 27.27 -12.21
C GLU A 499 -28.17 26.21 -12.99
N MET A 500 -27.13 25.65 -12.36
CA MET A 500 -26.30 24.61 -12.97
C MET A 500 -27.09 23.32 -13.23
N ALA A 501 -27.97 22.91 -12.31
CA ALA A 501 -28.77 21.71 -12.46
C ALA A 501 -29.94 21.87 -13.44
N GLY A 502 -30.35 23.11 -13.75
CA GLY A 502 -31.57 23.41 -14.48
C GLY A 502 -32.85 23.08 -13.69
N PRO A 503 -34.05 23.33 -14.23
CA PRO A 503 -35.31 23.03 -13.55
C PRO A 503 -35.52 21.51 -13.34
N PRO A 504 -36.21 21.07 -12.27
CA PRO A 504 -36.41 19.63 -12.00
C PRO A 504 -37.12 18.86 -13.13
N GLN A 505 -38.00 19.54 -13.87
CA GLN A 505 -38.75 18.96 -14.99
C GLN A 505 -37.86 18.67 -16.20
N MET A 506 -36.86 19.53 -16.44
CA MET A 506 -35.93 19.44 -17.56
C MET A 506 -34.53 19.80 -17.05
N PRO A 507 -33.84 18.84 -16.37
CA PRO A 507 -32.51 19.10 -15.86
C PRO A 507 -31.52 19.29 -17.01
N ASN A 508 -30.51 20.12 -16.77
CA ASN A 508 -29.45 20.34 -17.74
C ASN A 508 -28.49 19.14 -17.79
N ASP A 509 -27.79 18.99 -18.91
CA ASP A 509 -26.63 18.10 -18.97
C ASP A 509 -25.38 18.78 -18.39
N PHE A 510 -24.28 18.02 -18.31
CA PHE A 510 -22.99 18.53 -17.83
C PHE A 510 -22.50 19.74 -18.65
N LEU A 511 -22.19 20.85 -17.97
CA LEU A 511 -21.74 22.13 -18.54
C LEU A 511 -22.73 22.76 -19.53
N GLN A 512 -24.03 22.54 -19.32
CA GLN A 512 -25.09 23.23 -20.05
C GLN A 512 -25.91 24.11 -19.10
N TYR A 513 -26.36 25.25 -19.61
CA TYR A 513 -27.20 26.22 -18.91
C TYR A 513 -28.41 26.56 -19.79
N GLN A 514 -29.47 27.08 -19.17
CA GLN A 514 -30.65 27.58 -19.89
C GLN A 514 -30.52 29.05 -20.24
#